data_AF-A0A7X6ZWD3-F1
#
_entry.id   AF-A0A7X6ZWD3-F1
#
_cell.length_a   1.000
_cell.length_b   1.000
_cell.length_c   1.000
_cell.angle_alpha   90.00
_cell.angle_beta   90.00
_cell.angle_gamma   90.00
#
_symmetry.space_group_name_H-M   'P 1'
#
loop_
_entity.id
_entity.type
_entity.pdbx_description
1 polymer ?
#
loop_
_entity_poly.entity_id
_entity_poly.type
_entity_poly.pdbx_seq_one_letter_code
_entity_poly.pdbx_strand_id
1 'polypeptide(L)'
;MQYGPDSNAIYPNENIKSLCFIKNIIKRPNIIVGDYTYYSDPDGPERFEEHVTHHYEFLGDKLIIGKFCAIAKGVEFVMNGANHRMCSVTTYPFNIMGHGWEKATPALEDLPFKGDTIIGNDVWIGQ
;
A
#
# COMPACT_ATOMS: atom_id res chain seq x y z
N MET A 1 -1.95 -16.96 31.84
CA MET A 1 -2.63 -17.68 30.75
C MET A 1 -2.68 -16.70 29.59
N GLN A 2 -2.01 -16.99 28.47
CA GLN A 2 -2.06 -16.12 27.29
C GLN A 2 -3.34 -16.45 26.51
N TYR A 3 -4.15 -15.43 26.21
CA TYR A 3 -5.41 -15.59 25.50
C TYR A 3 -5.32 -14.85 24.16
N GLY A 4 -5.63 -15.53 23.06
CA GLY A 4 -5.51 -15.01 21.70
C GLY A 4 -4.13 -15.20 21.04
N PRO A 5 -4.00 -14.92 19.73
CA PRO A 5 -2.74 -15.05 19.00
C PRO A 5 -1.73 -13.96 19.39
N ASP A 6 -0.45 -14.25 19.23
CA ASP A 6 0.62 -13.25 19.33
C ASP A 6 0.47 -12.23 18.18
N SER A 7 0.32 -10.94 18.52
CA SER A 7 0.21 -9.86 17.55
C SER A 7 1.46 -9.68 16.69
N ASN A 8 2.61 -10.23 17.10
CA ASN A 8 3.88 -10.18 16.36
C ASN A 8 4.13 -11.43 15.51
N ALA A 9 3.25 -12.44 15.55
CA ALA A 9 3.34 -13.59 14.67
C ALA A 9 2.98 -13.18 13.22
N ILE A 10 3.74 -13.65 12.23
CA ILE A 10 3.36 -13.49 10.82
C ILE A 10 2.08 -14.29 10.55
N TYR A 11 2.07 -15.58 10.92
CA TYR A 11 0.92 -16.47 10.74
C TYR A 11 0.27 -16.73 12.09
N PRO A 12 -0.86 -16.07 12.44
CA PRO A 12 -1.47 -16.21 13.75
C PRO A 12 -2.01 -17.61 14.05
N ASN A 13 -2.32 -18.39 13.01
CA ASN A 13 -2.56 -19.82 13.09
C ASN A 13 -1.55 -20.54 12.19
N GLU A 14 -0.63 -21.29 12.78
CA GLU A 14 0.45 -21.94 12.03
C GLU A 14 -0.05 -22.96 11.00
N ASN A 15 -1.28 -23.48 11.17
CA ASN A 15 -1.91 -24.42 10.25
C ASN A 15 -2.59 -23.73 9.05
N ILE A 16 -2.73 -22.39 9.06
CA ILE A 16 -3.40 -21.62 8.01
C ILE A 16 -2.40 -20.62 7.43
N LYS A 17 -1.76 -20.99 6.32
CA LYS A 17 -0.76 -20.15 5.63
C LYS A 17 -1.34 -19.22 4.57
N SER A 18 -2.63 -19.29 4.31
CA SER A 18 -3.35 -18.40 3.39
C SER A 18 -3.72 -17.05 4.02
N LEU A 19 -3.30 -16.77 5.25
CA LEU A 19 -3.57 -15.53 5.97
C LEU A 19 -2.38 -15.16 6.84
N CYS A 20 -2.03 -13.87 6.87
CA CYS A 20 -0.99 -13.36 7.78
C CYS A 20 -1.38 -12.00 8.39
N PHE A 21 -0.80 -11.67 9.54
CA PHE A 21 -0.85 -10.30 10.06
C PHE A 21 0.06 -9.39 9.26
N ILE A 22 -0.54 -8.36 8.66
CA ILE A 22 0.12 -7.49 7.69
C ILE A 22 1.28 -6.74 8.35
N LYS A 23 1.08 -6.19 9.55
CA LYS A 23 2.10 -5.45 10.31
C LYS A 23 3.47 -6.16 10.34
N ASN A 24 3.47 -7.48 10.44
CA ASN A 24 4.68 -8.28 10.67
C ASN A 24 5.42 -8.68 9.38
N ILE A 25 4.85 -8.38 8.21
CA ILE A 25 5.47 -8.62 6.89
C ILE A 25 5.89 -7.32 6.18
N ILE A 26 5.39 -6.16 6.63
CA ILE A 26 5.73 -4.86 6.05
C ILE A 26 7.21 -4.55 6.27
N LYS A 27 7.89 -4.13 5.20
CA LYS A 27 9.28 -3.66 5.18
C LYS A 27 9.37 -2.19 4.82
N ARG A 28 8.38 -1.65 4.10
CA ARG A 28 8.35 -0.27 3.62
C ARG A 28 7.93 0.69 4.74
N PRO A 29 8.73 1.74 5.05
CA PRO A 29 8.48 2.62 6.19
C PRO A 29 7.21 3.49 6.05
N ASN A 30 6.74 3.73 4.82
CA ASN A 30 5.54 4.52 4.53
C ASN A 30 4.25 3.69 4.55
N ILE A 31 4.32 2.41 4.95
CA ILE A 31 3.14 1.56 5.18
C ILE A 31 3.07 1.30 6.69
N ILE A 32 1.97 1.72 7.32
CA ILE A 32 1.77 1.63 8.77
C ILE A 32 0.51 0.82 9.00
N VAL A 33 0.64 -0.32 9.68
CA VAL A 33 -0.50 -1.23 9.92
C VAL A 33 -0.64 -1.57 11.39
N GLY A 34 -1.87 -1.48 11.89
CA GLY A 34 -2.22 -1.82 13.26
C GLY A 34 -2.17 -3.31 13.55
N ASP A 35 -2.06 -3.66 14.83
CA ASP A 35 -2.09 -5.05 15.30
C ASP A 35 -3.36 -5.78 14.84
N TYR A 36 -3.25 -7.09 14.66
CA TYR A 36 -4.34 -8.01 14.31
C TYR A 36 -5.01 -7.80 12.94
N THR A 37 -4.64 -6.76 12.21
CA THR A 37 -5.07 -6.58 10.82
C THR A 37 -4.44 -7.63 9.93
N TYR A 38 -5.27 -8.35 9.18
CA TYR A 38 -4.84 -9.47 8.37
C TYR A 38 -5.13 -9.28 6.88
N TYR A 39 -4.30 -9.91 6.07
CA TYR A 39 -4.55 -10.12 4.65
C TYR A 39 -4.75 -11.62 4.41
N SER A 40 -5.76 -11.98 3.61
CA SER A 40 -6.09 -13.36 3.29
C SER A 40 -5.97 -13.61 1.79
N ASP A 41 -4.89 -14.26 1.38
CA ASP A 41 -4.66 -14.72 0.02
C ASP A 41 -4.04 -16.12 0.02
N PRO A 42 -4.68 -17.16 -0.57
CA PRO A 42 -4.07 -18.47 -0.72
C PRO A 42 -2.81 -18.49 -1.58
N ASP A 43 -2.55 -17.48 -2.42
CA ASP A 43 -1.41 -17.45 -3.35
C ASP A 43 -0.16 -16.74 -2.77
N GLY A 44 -0.23 -16.25 -1.53
CA GLY A 44 0.91 -15.64 -0.83
C GLY A 44 0.51 -14.39 -0.06
N PRO A 45 -0.04 -14.51 1.16
CA PRO A 45 -0.49 -13.34 1.91
C PRO A 45 0.68 -12.45 2.36
N GLU A 46 1.90 -13.00 2.45
CA GLU A 46 3.12 -12.24 2.71
C GLU A 46 3.49 -11.24 1.60
N ARG A 47 2.86 -11.35 0.42
CA ARG A 47 3.09 -10.48 -0.74
C ARG A 47 2.24 -9.21 -0.73
N PHE A 48 1.60 -8.88 0.40
CA PHE A 48 0.75 -7.70 0.54
C PHE A 48 1.36 -6.40 -0.02
N GLU A 49 2.67 -6.16 0.14
CA GLU A 49 3.32 -4.95 -0.37
C GLU A 49 3.29 -4.83 -1.91
N GLU A 50 3.15 -5.95 -2.63
CA GLU A 50 2.99 -5.94 -4.09
C GLU A 50 1.64 -5.36 -4.52
N HIS A 51 0.64 -5.42 -3.63
CA HIS A 51 -0.68 -4.80 -3.82
C HIS A 51 -0.70 -3.31 -3.42
N VAL A 52 0.45 -2.73 -3.06
CA VAL A 52 0.59 -1.30 -2.78
C VAL A 52 1.35 -0.64 -3.93
N THR A 53 0.58 -0.30 -4.97
CA THR A 53 1.10 0.13 -6.26
C THR A 53 1.37 1.63 -6.31
N HIS A 54 2.33 2.01 -7.16
CA HIS A 54 2.69 3.41 -7.43
C HIS A 54 3.04 4.23 -6.18
N HIS A 55 3.59 3.56 -5.18
CA HIS A 55 3.96 4.17 -3.91
C HIS A 55 5.47 4.35 -3.88
N TYR A 56 5.92 5.60 -4.05
CA TYR A 56 7.34 5.93 -4.17
C TYR A 56 7.79 6.71 -2.94
N GLU A 57 8.94 6.33 -2.37
CA GLU A 57 9.44 6.93 -1.12
C GLU A 57 9.59 8.46 -1.20
N PHE A 58 10.01 8.99 -2.35
CA PHE A 58 10.20 10.42 -2.56
C PHE A 58 8.90 11.25 -2.55
N LEU A 59 7.73 10.62 -2.70
CA LEU A 59 6.44 11.30 -2.62
C LEU A 59 5.98 11.48 -1.18
N GLY A 60 6.48 10.66 -0.25
CA GLY A 60 6.20 10.76 1.17
C GLY A 60 4.76 10.46 1.60
N ASP A 61 3.85 10.11 0.66
CA ASP A 61 2.52 9.63 1.00
C ASP A 61 2.58 8.33 1.79
N LYS A 62 1.58 8.10 2.63
CA LYS A 62 1.49 6.92 3.49
C LYS A 62 0.24 6.12 3.21
N LEU A 63 0.38 4.80 3.35
CA LEU A 63 -0.74 3.89 3.53
C LEU A 63 -0.84 3.57 5.02
N ILE A 64 -1.92 4.00 5.66
CA ILE A 64 -2.17 3.81 7.08
C ILE A 64 -3.41 2.94 7.24
N ILE A 65 -3.26 1.80 7.91
CA ILE A 65 -4.36 0.85 8.16
C ILE A 65 -4.45 0.62 9.67
N GLY A 66 -5.64 0.78 10.23
CA GLY A 66 -5.91 0.56 11.65
C GLY A 66 -5.77 -0.91 12.08
N LYS A 67 -6.28 -1.18 13.28
CA LYS A 67 -6.27 -2.50 13.92
C LYS A 67 -7.52 -3.31 13.54
N PHE A 68 -7.40 -4.63 13.64
CA PHE A 68 -8.52 -5.58 13.45
C PHE A 68 -9.22 -5.47 12.08
N CYS A 69 -8.54 -5.02 11.03
CA CYS A 69 -9.10 -5.01 9.69
C CYS A 69 -8.98 -6.39 9.02
N ALA A 70 -9.95 -6.68 8.15
CA ALA A 70 -10.00 -7.88 7.33
C ALA A 70 -9.84 -7.50 5.86
N ILE A 71 -8.73 -7.86 5.23
CA ILE A 71 -8.45 -7.52 3.83
C ILE A 71 -8.42 -8.79 3.00
N ALA A 72 -9.35 -8.89 2.04
CA ALA A 72 -9.47 -10.04 1.16
C ALA A 72 -8.44 -10.02 0.01
N LYS A 73 -8.20 -11.20 -0.57
CA LYS A 73 -7.40 -11.40 -1.78
C LYS A 73 -7.74 -10.38 -2.87
N GLY A 74 -6.71 -9.88 -3.54
CA GLY A 74 -6.84 -9.04 -4.74
C GLY A 74 -7.19 -7.58 -4.50
N VAL A 75 -7.33 -7.15 -3.23
CA VAL A 75 -7.43 -5.73 -2.90
C VAL A 75 -6.13 -5.02 -3.27
N GLU A 76 -6.24 -3.93 -4.03
CA GLU A 76 -5.13 -3.09 -4.49
C GLU A 76 -5.22 -1.67 -3.89
N PHE A 77 -4.07 -1.15 -3.45
CA PHE A 77 -3.91 0.22 -2.98
C PHE A 77 -3.13 1.03 -4.01
N VAL A 78 -3.85 1.89 -4.74
CA VAL A 78 -3.24 2.77 -5.75
C VAL A 78 -2.82 4.08 -5.08
N MET A 79 -1.51 4.28 -4.96
CA MET A 79 -0.94 5.44 -4.27
C MET A 79 -0.62 6.59 -5.25
N ASN A 80 -0.08 7.70 -4.76
CA ASN A 80 -0.06 8.96 -5.51
C ASN A 80 0.88 8.98 -6.73
N GLY A 81 1.84 8.07 -6.82
CA GLY A 81 2.74 7.98 -7.98
C GLY A 81 2.06 7.60 -9.29
N ALA A 82 0.78 7.18 -9.23
CA ALA A 82 -0.05 6.91 -10.39
C ALA A 82 -0.48 8.18 -11.13
N ASN A 83 -0.42 9.33 -10.46
CA ASN A 83 -1.03 10.56 -10.92
C ASN A 83 -0.13 11.28 -11.93
N HIS A 84 -0.65 11.51 -13.13
CA HIS A 84 0.02 12.33 -14.15
C HIS A 84 -0.26 13.81 -13.94
N ARG A 85 0.64 14.69 -14.41
CA ARG A 85 0.38 16.13 -14.52
C ARG A 85 -0.85 16.37 -15.40
N MET A 86 -1.83 17.13 -14.89
CA MET A 86 -3.08 17.40 -15.61
C MET A 86 -3.22 18.87 -16.07
N CYS A 87 -2.49 19.80 -15.45
CA CYS A 87 -2.49 21.21 -15.82
C CYS A 87 -1.45 21.52 -16.91
N SER A 88 -1.57 20.84 -18.05
CA SER A 88 -0.72 21.02 -19.24
C SER A 88 -1.57 20.76 -20.49
N VAL A 89 -0.98 20.93 -21.67
CA VAL A 89 -1.62 20.62 -22.95
C VAL A 89 -1.88 19.10 -23.15
N THR A 90 -1.26 18.25 -22.33
CA THR A 90 -1.42 16.78 -22.35
C THR A 90 -1.01 16.17 -21.00
N THR A 91 -1.46 14.94 -20.74
CA THR A 91 -1.04 14.11 -19.61
C THR A 91 0.12 13.16 -19.94
N TYR A 92 0.61 13.15 -21.18
CA TYR A 92 1.68 12.24 -21.59
C TYR A 92 3.00 12.56 -20.85
N PRO A 93 3.64 11.58 -20.18
CA PRO A 93 4.82 11.82 -19.35
C PRO A 93 6.09 11.80 -20.21
N PHE A 94 6.31 12.84 -21.01
CA PHE A 94 7.48 12.93 -21.90
C PHE A 94 8.80 12.72 -21.16
N ASN A 95 8.89 13.21 -19.92
CA ASN A 95 10.10 13.19 -19.11
C ASN A 95 10.65 11.79 -18.85
N ILE A 96 9.82 10.75 -18.81
CA ILE A 96 10.28 9.37 -18.58
C ILE A 96 10.67 8.64 -19.87
N MET A 97 10.42 9.21 -21.05
CA MET A 97 10.79 8.62 -22.35
C MET A 97 12.25 8.91 -22.74
N GLY A 98 12.90 9.88 -22.07
CA GLY A 98 14.33 10.20 -22.24
C GLY A 98 14.69 10.98 -23.51
N HIS A 99 15.94 10.87 -23.94
CA HIS A 99 16.49 11.50 -25.16
C HIS A 99 16.33 13.03 -25.25
N GLY A 100 16.52 13.74 -24.13
CA GLY A 100 16.39 15.19 -24.02
C GLY A 100 15.02 15.64 -23.51
N TRP A 101 14.03 14.74 -23.45
CA TRP A 101 12.70 15.05 -22.93
C TRP A 101 12.65 15.03 -21.39
N GLU A 102 13.67 14.49 -20.71
CA GLU A 102 13.83 14.60 -19.26
C GLU A 102 13.86 16.06 -18.76
N LYS A 103 14.14 17.02 -19.65
CA LYS A 103 14.02 18.47 -19.37
C LYS A 103 12.59 18.94 -19.08
N ALA A 104 11.58 18.16 -19.43
CA ALA A 104 10.17 18.42 -19.16
C ALA A 104 9.67 17.74 -17.87
N THR A 105 10.58 17.34 -16.97
CA THR A 105 10.21 16.74 -15.68
C THR A 105 9.33 17.71 -14.87
N PRO A 106 8.12 17.30 -14.44
CA PRO A 106 7.27 18.15 -13.61
C PRO A 106 7.89 18.37 -12.24
N ALA A 107 7.63 19.54 -11.64
CA ALA A 107 7.86 19.71 -10.20
C ALA A 107 6.82 18.90 -9.42
N LEU A 108 7.09 18.61 -8.13
CA LEU A 108 6.11 17.88 -7.29
C LEU A 108 4.78 18.62 -7.19
N GLU A 109 4.80 19.95 -7.15
CA GLU A 109 3.61 20.82 -7.12
C GLU A 109 2.78 20.79 -8.41
N ASP A 110 3.36 20.33 -9.54
CA ASP A 110 2.63 20.14 -10.80
C ASP A 110 1.79 18.84 -10.81
N LEU A 111 2.05 17.91 -9.88
CA LEU A 111 1.39 16.61 -9.81
C LEU A 111 0.15 16.69 -8.89
N PRO A 112 -0.99 16.07 -9.27
CA PRO A 112 -2.21 16.13 -8.47
C PRO A 112 -2.14 15.14 -7.30
N PHE A 113 -1.38 15.52 -6.27
CA PHE A 113 -1.23 14.78 -5.02
C PHE A 113 -2.51 14.85 -4.16
N LYS A 114 -2.94 13.70 -3.65
CA LYS A 114 -4.22 13.54 -2.91
C LYS A 114 -4.02 13.31 -1.40
N GLY A 115 -2.78 13.16 -0.94
CA GLY A 115 -2.45 12.88 0.46
C GLY A 115 -2.40 11.40 0.78
N ASP A 116 -2.42 11.09 2.07
CA ASP A 116 -2.33 9.73 2.60
C ASP A 116 -3.61 8.92 2.37
N THR A 117 -3.45 7.61 2.19
CA THR A 117 -4.56 6.65 2.22
C THR A 117 -4.72 6.14 3.65
N ILE A 118 -5.90 6.38 4.25
CA ILE A 118 -6.16 6.04 5.65
C ILE A 118 -7.38 5.12 5.76
N ILE A 119 -7.15 3.90 6.24
CA ILE A 119 -8.18 2.94 6.65
C ILE A 119 -8.22 2.93 8.17
N GLY A 120 -9.43 3.07 8.74
CA GLY A 120 -9.66 3.05 10.18
C GLY A 120 -9.45 1.67 10.81
N ASN A 121 -9.98 1.49 12.03
CA ASN A 121 -10.00 0.19 12.71
C ASN A 121 -11.28 -0.57 12.35
N ASP A 122 -11.25 -1.90 12.47
CA ASP A 122 -12.42 -2.79 12.29
C ASP A 122 -13.11 -2.62 10.92
N VAL A 123 -12.30 -2.44 9.88
CA VAL A 123 -12.78 -2.34 8.49
C VAL A 123 -12.65 -3.69 7.81
N TRP A 124 -13.73 -4.12 7.15
CA TRP A 124 -13.70 -5.25 6.23
C TRP A 124 -13.69 -4.77 4.78
N ILE A 125 -12.68 -5.19 4.01
CA ILE A 125 -12.55 -4.95 2.57
C ILE A 125 -12.69 -6.28 1.85
N GLY A 126 -13.78 -6.43 1.10
CA GLY A 126 -14.07 -7.60 0.28
C GLY A 126 -13.21 -7.67 -0.99
N GLN A 127 -13.32 -8.81 -1.68
CA GLN A 127 -12.74 -9.02 -3.00
C GLN A 127 -13.52 -8.24 -4.06
#